data_AF-A0A0U3BBU5-F1
#
_entry.id   AF-A0A0U3BBU5-F1
#
_cell.length_a   1.000
_cell.length_b   1.000
_cell.length_c   1.000
_cell.angle_alpha   90.00
_cell.angle_beta   90.00
_cell.angle_gamma   90.00
#
_symmetry.space_group_name_H-M   'P 1'
#
loop_
_entity.id
_entity.type
_entity.pdbx_description
1 polymer ?
#
loop_
_entity_poly.entity_id
_entity_poly.type
_entity_poly.pdbx_seq_one_letter_code
_entity_poly.pdbx_strand_id
1 'polypeptide(L)' 'MITPGATGQFEILADGERIAERGGNWFTRRLGAGYPDLESVVAQLRKRRDKGQ' A
#
# COMPACT_ATOMS: atom_id res chain seq x y z
N MET A 1 4.23 -8.07 9.67
CA MET A 1 3.00 -8.46 10.39
C MET A 1 1.84 -8.28 9.44
N ILE A 2 0.86 -9.20 9.42
CA ILE A 2 -0.37 -9.02 8.65
C ILE A 2 -1.50 -8.82 9.67
N THR A 3 -2.25 -7.74 9.53
CA THR A 3 -3.32 -7.37 10.46
C THR A 3 -4.66 -7.40 9.71
N PRO A 4 -5.70 -8.03 10.27
CA PRO A 4 -7.05 -7.94 9.70
C PRO A 4 -7.53 -6.50 9.64
N GLY A 5 -8.05 -6.08 8.48
CA GLY A 5 -8.67 -4.77 8.27
C GLY A 5 -10.17 -4.87 8.01
N ALA A 6 -10.80 -3.73 7.70
CA ALA A 6 -12.20 -3.68 7.28
C ALA A 6 -12.40 -4.29 5.89
N THR A 7 -13.66 -4.60 5.53
CA THR A 7 -14.02 -5.11 4.20
C THR A 7 -13.55 -4.15 3.10
N GLY A 8 -12.74 -4.66 2.18
CA GLY A 8 -12.19 -3.89 1.06
C GLY A 8 -11.01 -2.99 1.42
N GLN A 9 -10.51 -3.04 2.65
CA GLN A 9 -9.26 -2.40 3.05
C GLN A 9 -8.08 -3.25 2.58
N PHE A 10 -7.11 -2.60 1.95
CA PHE A 10 -5.81 -3.19 1.65
C PHE A 10 -4.77 -2.08 1.66
N GLU A 11 -3.88 -2.12 2.63
CA GLU A 11 -2.87 -1.09 2.87
C GLU A 11 -1.54 -1.78 3.17
N ILE A 12 -0.46 -1.23 2.63
CA ILE A 12 0.91 -1.67 2.89
C ILE A 12 1.61 -0.54 3.63
N LEU A 13 2.13 -0.86 4.81
CA LEU A 13 2.92 0.06 5.62
C LEU A 13 4.35 -0.44 5.74
N ALA A 14 5.31 0.48 5.70
CA ALA A 14 6.71 0.26 6.02
C ALA A 14 7.12 1.26 7.11
N ASP A 15 7.65 0.78 8.23
CA ASP A 15 8.08 1.61 9.36
C ASP A 15 7.00 2.57 9.90
N GLY A 16 5.74 2.13 9.84
CA GLY A 16 4.57 2.92 10.24
C GLY A 16 4.08 3.92 9.17
N GLU A 17 4.79 4.07 8.06
CA GLU A 17 4.41 4.92 6.94
C GLU A 17 3.66 4.12 5.87
N ARG A 18 2.51 4.62 5.38
CA ARG A 18 1.75 4.00 4.30
C ARG A 18 2.49 4.17 2.96
N ILE A 19 2.76 3.06 2.27
CA ILE A 19 3.50 3.04 1.01
C ILE A 19 2.63 2.67 -0.19
N ALA A 20 1.55 1.93 0.04
CA ALA A 20 0.59 1.57 -0.98
C ALA A 20 -0.78 1.30 -0.37
N GLU A 21 -1.83 1.52 -1.15
CA GLU A 21 -3.20 1.20 -0.77
C GLU A 21 -4.02 0.80 -2.00
N ARG A 22 -5.02 -0.04 -1.78
CA ARG A 22 -6.15 -0.16 -2.70
C ARG A 22 -7.06 1.03 -2.44
N GLY A 23 -7.08 1.97 -3.40
CA GLY A 23 -7.70 3.31 -3.31
C GLY A 23 -8.72 3.46 -2.17
N GLY A 24 -8.29 4.08 -1.08
CA GLY A 24 -8.98 4.08 0.22
C GLY A 24 -10.21 4.98 0.30
N ASN A 25 -10.44 5.83 -0.69
CA ASN A 25 -11.56 6.76 -0.71
C ASN A 25 -12.81 6.08 -1.27
N TRP A 26 -13.99 6.37 -0.71
CA TRP A 26 -15.28 5.83 -1.18
C TRP A 26 -15.47 5.97 -2.70
N PHE A 27 -14.94 7.06 -3.27
CA PHE A 27 -14.93 7.33 -4.70
C PHE A 27 -14.07 6.33 -5.51
N THR A 28 -12.88 5.97 -5.04
CA THR A 28 -11.96 5.06 -5.74
C THR A 28 -12.35 3.58 -5.57
N ARG A 29 -13.10 3.24 -4.51
CA ARG A 29 -13.70 1.90 -4.35
C ARG A 29 -14.75 1.59 -5.41
N ARG A 30 -15.58 2.57 -5.80
CA ARG A 30 -16.60 2.39 -6.86
C ARG A 30 -15.98 2.27 -8.25
N LEU A 31 -14.80 2.83 -8.45
CA LEU A 31 -14.09 2.84 -9.74
C LEU A 31 -13.10 1.68 -9.90
N GLY A 32 -13.08 0.73 -8.95
CA GLY A 32 -12.32 -0.50 -9.11
C GLY A 32 -10.81 -0.29 -9.16
N ALA A 33 -10.26 0.60 -8.32
CA ALA A 33 -8.84 0.98 -8.30
C ALA A 33 -7.80 -0.15 -8.06
N GLY A 34 -8.19 -1.41 -8.14
CA GLY A 34 -7.28 -2.57 -8.20
C GLY A 34 -6.49 -2.80 -6.93
N TYR A 35 -5.59 -3.78 -6.99
CA TYR A 35 -4.55 -3.93 -5.99
C TYR A 35 -3.31 -3.13 -6.43
N PRO A 36 -2.47 -2.69 -5.48
CA PRO A 36 -1.17 -2.12 -5.81
C PRO A 36 -0.34 -3.07 -6.65
N ASP A 37 0.38 -2.52 -7.64
CA ASP A 37 1.32 -3.26 -8.46
C ASP A 37 2.53 -3.74 -7.63
N LEU A 38 2.96 -4.98 -7.84
CA LEU A 38 4.04 -5.61 -7.08
C LEU A 38 5.38 -4.90 -7.29
N GLU A 39 5.74 -4.64 -8.55
CA GLU A 39 7.03 -4.01 -8.89
C GLU A 39 7.12 -2.61 -8.30
N SER A 40 6.03 -1.85 -8.36
CA SER A 40 5.91 -0.53 -7.76
C SER A 40 6.10 -0.56 -6.22
N VAL A 41 5.49 -1.54 -5.55
CA VAL A 41 5.66 -1.73 -4.09
C VAL A 41 7.11 -2.07 -3.75
N VAL A 42 7.72 -3.01 -4.49
CA VAL A 42 9.11 -3.43 -4.28
C VAL A 42 10.08 -2.26 -4.50
N ALA A 43 9.87 -1.46 -5.55
CA ALA A 43 10.69 -0.29 -5.83
C ALA A 43 10.62 0.74 -4.69
N GLN A 44 9.43 0.99 -4.13
CA GLN A 44 9.27 1.89 -2.98
C GLN A 44 9.98 1.39 -1.73
N LEU A 45 9.92 0.09 -1.45
CA LEU A 45 10.62 -0.51 -0.31
C LEU A 45 12.14 -0.40 -0.46
N ARG A 46 12.67 -0.68 -1.65
CA ARG A 46 14.11 -0.52 -1.94
C ARG A 46 14.57 0.92 -1.74
N LYS A 47 13.82 1.89 -2.31
CA LYS A 47 14.12 3.32 -2.15
C LYS A 47 14.16 3.76 -0.69
N ARG A 48 13.31 3.21 0.18
CA ARG A 48 13.32 3.53 1.62
C ARG A 48 14.52 2.92 2.33
N ARG A 49 14.82 1.64 2.08
CA ARG A 49 16.01 0.97 2.62
C ARG A 49 17.30 1.72 2.30
N ASP A 50 17.45 2.19 1.06
CA ASP A 50 18.67 2.85 0.59
C ASP A 50 18.79 4.30 1.09
N LYS A 51 17.70 4.91 1.59
CA LYS A 51 17.70 6.23 2.24
C LYS A 51 17.99 6.18 3.75
N GLY A 52 17.87 4.99 4.35
CA GLY A 52 18.15 4.76 5.77
C GLY A 52 19.59 4.33 6.06
N GLN A 53 20.47 4.36 5.05
CA GLN A 53 21.92 4.16 5.17
C GLN A 53 22.65 5.50 5.10
#